data_AF-A0A3S1I0Y7-F1
#
_entry.id   AF-A0A3S1I0Y7-F1
#
_cell.length_a   1.000
_cell.length_b   1.000
_cell.length_c   1.000
_cell.angle_alpha   90.00
_cell.angle_beta   90.00
_cell.angle_gamma   90.00
#
_symmetry.space_group_name_H-M   'P 1'
#
loop_
_entity.id
_entity.type
_entity.pdbx_description
1 polymer ?
#
loop_
_entity_poly.entity_id
_entity_poly.type
_entity_poly.pdbx_seq_one_letter_code
_entity_poly.pdbx_strand_id
1 'polypeptide(L)'
;MWHKTAMVVALAAICAGCMTAEDRRAADEAKCRSYGFVRKNDAFAECLQRIDLARRAELRSVSVFDPWDRPVIYRPVIVRPRPK
;
A
#
# COMPACT_ATOMS: atom_id res chain seq x y z
N MET A 1 -17.42 -7.35 31.30
CA MET A 1 -16.03 -6.83 31.24
C MET A 1 -15.41 -6.94 29.85
N TRP A 2 -15.71 -8.00 29.08
CA TRP A 2 -15.20 -8.23 27.73
C TRP A 2 -15.53 -7.13 26.70
N HIS A 3 -16.73 -6.53 26.77
CA HIS A 3 -17.08 -5.44 25.84
C HIS A 3 -16.24 -4.18 26.04
N LYS A 4 -15.88 -3.87 27.30
CA LYS A 4 -15.03 -2.71 27.61
C LYS A 4 -13.61 -2.92 27.07
N THR A 5 -13.07 -4.13 27.22
CA THR A 5 -11.74 -4.46 26.67
C THR A 5 -11.76 -4.48 25.14
N ALA A 6 -12.80 -5.03 24.52
CA ALA A 6 -12.94 -5.03 23.06
C ALA A 6 -13.03 -3.60 22.48
N MET A 7 -13.77 -2.72 23.15
CA MET A 7 -13.90 -1.32 22.74
C MET A 7 -12.56 -0.57 22.84
N VAL A 8 -11.79 -0.78 23.91
CA VAL A 8 -10.46 -0.18 24.08
C VAL A 8 -9.48 -0.67 23.01
N VAL A 9 -9.49 -1.97 22.69
CA VAL A 9 -8.62 -2.53 21.62
C VAL A 9 -9.00 -1.97 20.25
N ALA A 10 -10.29 -1.87 19.94
CA ALA A 10 -10.75 -1.29 18.69
C ALA A 10 -10.33 0.19 18.54
N LEU A 11 -10.46 0.98 19.62
CA LEU A 11 -10.04 2.38 19.63
C LEU A 11 -8.52 2.53 19.42
N ALA A 12 -7.72 1.70 20.10
CA ALA A 12 -6.26 1.71 19.96
C ALA A 12 -5.81 1.35 18.53
N ALA A 13 -6.49 0.39 17.88
CA ALA A 13 -6.20 0.01 16.50
C ALA A 13 -6.47 1.16 15.50
N ILE A 14 -7.52 1.95 15.72
CA ILE A 14 -7.82 3.12 14.88
C ILE A 14 -6.76 4.20 15.05
N CYS A 15 -6.33 4.48 16.29
CA CYS A 15 -5.31 5.48 16.56
C CYS A 15 -3.91 5.09 16.06
N ALA A 16 -3.59 3.80 16.00
CA ALA A 16 -2.31 3.31 15.49
C ALA A 16 -2.05 3.64 14.00
N GLY A 17 -3.11 3.98 13.24
CA GLY A 17 -3.00 4.42 11.84
C GLY A 17 -2.63 5.89 11.67
N CYS A 18 -2.75 6.72 12.71
CA CYS A 18 -2.48 8.16 12.66
C CYS A 18 -0.98 8.45 12.84
N MET A 19 -0.20 8.23 11.78
CA MET A 19 1.18 8.71 11.71
C MET A 19 1.21 10.11 11.09
N THR A 20 1.91 11.06 11.72
CA THR A 20 2.10 12.39 11.14
C THR A 20 3.01 12.32 9.90
N ALA A 21 2.94 13.32 9.03
CA ALA A 21 3.82 13.40 7.86
C ALA A 21 5.30 13.51 8.26
N GLU A 22 5.59 14.18 9.37
CA GLU A 22 6.96 14.35 9.90
C GLU A 22 7.52 13.06 10.47
N ASP A 23 6.74 12.35 11.31
CA ASP A 23 7.13 11.06 11.85
C ASP A 23 7.40 10.06 10.73
N ARG A 24 6.56 10.08 9.68
CA ARG A 24 6.74 9.24 8.51
C ARG A 24 8.04 9.51 7.80
N ARG A 25 8.39 10.79 7.62
CA ARG A 25 9.66 11.19 7.02
C ARG A 25 10.85 10.76 7.87
N ALA A 26 10.77 10.94 9.20
CA ALA A 26 11.82 10.52 10.11
C ALA A 26 12.06 9.00 10.08
N ALA A 27 10.99 8.20 9.99
CA ALA A 27 11.05 6.75 9.86
C ALA A 27 11.67 6.31 8.52
N ASP A 28 11.26 6.94 7.41
CA ASP A 28 11.81 6.66 6.08
C ASP A 28 13.32 7.01 6.02
N GLU A 29 13.72 8.15 6.60
CA GLU A 29 15.12 8.52 6.72
C GLU A 29 15.92 7.55 7.60
N ALA A 30 15.36 7.11 8.72
CA ALA A 30 16.00 6.12 9.59
C ALA A 30 16.21 4.79 8.86
N LYS A 31 15.23 4.38 8.03
CA LYS A 31 15.31 3.18 7.22
C LYS A 31 16.40 3.28 6.16
N CYS A 32 16.48 4.39 5.42
CA CYS A 32 17.58 4.59 4.46
C CYS A 32 18.96 4.65 5.16
N ARG A 33 19.06 5.24 6.37
CA ARG A 33 20.30 5.19 7.16
C ARG A 33 20.68 3.76 7.56
N SER A 34 19.72 2.91 7.91
CA SER A 34 19.96 1.51 8.27
C SER A 34 20.53 0.67 7.12
N TYR A 35 20.26 1.07 5.87
CA TYR A 35 20.86 0.46 4.68
C TYR A 35 22.28 0.95 4.37
N GLY A 36 22.78 1.94 5.12
CA GLY A 36 24.12 2.51 4.94
C GLY A 36 24.15 3.76 4.04
N PHE A 37 23.01 4.30 3.63
CA PHE A 37 22.99 5.52 2.84
C PHE A 37 23.31 6.77 3.68
N VAL A 38 24.24 7.59 3.18
CA VAL A 38 24.60 8.88 3.78
C VAL A 38 23.62 9.96 3.32
N ARG A 39 23.21 10.85 4.23
CA ARG A 39 22.28 11.97 3.91
C ARG A 39 22.87 12.91 2.86
N LYS A 40 21.98 13.63 2.17
CA LYS A 40 22.32 14.66 1.16
C LYS A 40 23.10 14.10 -0.04
N ASN A 41 22.74 12.89 -0.47
CA ASN A 41 23.26 12.24 -1.67
C ASN A 41 22.10 11.74 -2.54
N ASP A 42 22.34 11.59 -3.84
CA ASP A 42 21.36 11.11 -4.81
C ASP A 42 20.89 9.69 -4.46
N ALA A 43 21.81 8.81 -4.03
CA ALA A 43 21.46 7.46 -3.57
C ALA A 43 20.50 7.47 -2.36
N PHE A 44 20.63 8.46 -1.48
CA PHE A 44 19.72 8.62 -0.35
C PHE A 44 18.34 9.11 -0.81
N ALA A 45 18.30 10.05 -1.77
CA ALA A 45 17.06 10.52 -2.37
C ALA A 45 16.34 9.40 -3.14
N GLU A 46 17.08 8.55 -3.86
CA GLU A 46 16.54 7.38 -4.54
C GLU A 46 15.94 6.38 -3.54
N CYS A 47 16.64 6.09 -2.43
CA CYS A 47 16.10 5.23 -1.38
C CYS A 47 14.75 5.74 -0.85
N LEU A 48 14.66 7.03 -0.53
CA LEU A 48 13.41 7.66 -0.09
C LEU A 48 12.31 7.58 -1.16
N GLN A 49 12.66 7.86 -2.41
CA GLN A 49 11.74 7.79 -3.54
C GLN A 49 11.19 6.37 -3.73
N ARG A 50 12.04 5.33 -3.62
CA ARG A 50 11.60 3.93 -3.72
C ARG A 50 10.62 3.54 -2.61
N ILE A 51 10.85 3.99 -1.38
CA ILE A 51 9.93 3.75 -0.27
C ILE A 51 8.57 4.40 -0.55
N ASP A 52 8.55 5.64 -1.03
CA ASP A 52 7.31 6.34 -1.38
C ASP A 52 6.56 5.64 -2.52
N LEU A 53 7.28 5.24 -3.58
CA LEU A 53 6.69 4.52 -4.71
C LEU A 53 6.09 3.17 -4.29
N ALA A 54 6.79 2.40 -3.46
CA ALA A 54 6.29 1.12 -2.94
C ALA A 54 5.00 1.32 -2.12
N ARG A 55 4.95 2.35 -1.27
CA ARG A 55 3.75 2.72 -0.51
C ARG A 55 2.59 3.10 -1.42
N ARG A 56 2.83 3.91 -2.47
CA ARG A 56 1.79 4.25 -3.45
C ARG A 56 1.32 3.03 -4.24
N ALA A 57 2.21 2.08 -4.53
CA ALA A 57 1.82 0.83 -5.18
C ALA A 57 0.86 0.01 -4.31
N GLU A 58 1.12 -0.07 -3.00
CA GLU A 58 0.23 -0.73 -2.04
C GLU A 58 -1.14 -0.04 -1.94
N LEU A 59 -1.16 1.30 -1.92
CA LEU A 59 -2.44 2.02 -1.91
C LEU A 59 -3.27 1.75 -3.18
N ARG A 60 -2.61 1.62 -4.33
CA ARG A 60 -3.29 1.25 -5.58
C ARG A 60 -3.77 -0.20 -5.57
N SER A 61 -2.97 -1.14 -5.03
CA SER A 61 -3.37 -2.55 -4.96
C SER A 61 -4.62 -2.74 -4.10
N VAL A 62 -4.73 -2.03 -2.98
CA VAL A 62 -5.90 -2.06 -2.09
C VAL A 62 -7.16 -1.53 -2.80
N SER A 63 -7.05 -0.48 -3.63
CA SER A 63 -8.21 0.08 -4.36
C SER A 63 -8.69 -0.76 -5.54
N VAL A 64 -7.86 -1.65 -6.10
CA VAL A 64 -8.21 -2.42 -7.31
C VAL A 64 -9.13 -3.61 -7.01
N PHE A 65 -9.23 -4.03 -5.75
CA PHE A 65 -10.07 -5.16 -5.37
C PHE A 65 -11.42 -4.70 -4.80
N ASP A 66 -12.20 -3.95 -5.59
CA ASP A 66 -13.65 -3.91 -5.40
C ASP A 66 -14.25 -5.13 -6.13
N PRO A 67 -14.84 -6.12 -5.42
CA PRO A 67 -15.46 -7.28 -6.07
C PRO A 67 -16.63 -6.90 -7.01
N TRP A 68 -17.26 -5.75 -6.80
CA TRP A 68 -18.42 -5.26 -7.54
C TRP A 68 -18.04 -4.31 -8.70
N ASP A 69 -16.85 -3.71 -8.68
CA ASP A 69 -16.35 -2.79 -9.71
C ASP A 69 -15.28 -3.45 -10.61
N ARG A 70 -15.47 -4.73 -10.92
CA ARG A 70 -14.59 -5.45 -11.85
C ARG A 70 -14.86 -4.96 -13.27
N PRO A 71 -13.84 -4.46 -14.01
CA PRO A 71 -14.04 -4.10 -15.40
C PRO A 71 -14.46 -5.35 -16.19
N VAL A 72 -15.60 -5.28 -16.88
CA VAL A 72 -16.02 -6.33 -17.81
C VAL A 72 -15.09 -6.30 -19.02
N ILE A 73 -14.09 -7.19 -19.02
CA ILE A 73 -13.19 -7.36 -20.17
C ILE A 73 -13.95 -8.15 -21.23
N TYR A 74 -14.43 -7.49 -22.29
CA TYR A 74 -15.05 -8.18 -23.42
C TYR A 74 -14.04 -9.15 -24.05
N ARG A 75 -14.36 -10.45 -24.00
CA ARG A 75 -13.53 -11.51 -24.58
C ARG A 75 -14.41 -12.39 -25.48
N PRO A 76 -14.37 -12.22 -26.80
CA PRO A 76 -15.20 -13.00 -27.71
C PRO A 76 -14.76 -14.46 -27.73
N VAL A 77 -15.72 -15.38 -27.69
CA VAL A 77 -15.50 -16.81 -27.94
C VAL A 77 -15.63 -17.07 -29.43
N ILE A 78 -14.55 -17.50 -30.08
CA ILE A 78 -14.54 -17.83 -31.50
C ILE A 78 -15.12 -19.24 -31.68
N VAL A 79 -16.38 -19.33 -32.11
CA VAL A 79 -17.02 -20.61 -32.43
C VAL A 79 -16.76 -20.94 -33.91
N ARG A 80 -16.11 -22.07 -34.18
CA ARG A 80 -15.93 -22.57 -35.56
C ARG A 80 -17.19 -23.32 -36.02
N PRO A 81 -17.68 -23.10 -37.25
CA PRO A 81 -18.84 -23.83 -37.77
C PRO A 81 -18.53 -25.33 -37.89
N ARG A 82 -19.54 -26.18 -37.63
CA ARG A 82 -19.44 -27.63 -37.88
C ARG A 82 -19.48 -27.88 -39.40
N PRO A 83 -18.60 -28.75 -39.94
CA PRO A 83 -18.64 -29.13 -41.35
C PRO A 83 -19.96 -29.85 -41.67
N LYS A 84 -20.51 -29.60 -42.86
CA LYS A 84 -21.69 -30.28 -43.42
C LYS A 84 -21.34 -31.66 -43.94
#